data_AF-A0A9P9DQM0-F1
#
_entry.id   AF-A0A9P9DQM0-F1
#
_cell.length_a   1.000
_cell.length_b   1.000
_cell.length_c   1.000
_cell.angle_alpha   90.00
_cell.angle_beta   90.00
_cell.angle_gamma   90.00
#
_symmetry.space_group_name_H-M   'P 1'
#
loop_
_entity.id
_entity.type
_entity.pdbx_description
1 polymer ?
#
loop_
_entity_poly.entity_id
_entity_poly.type
_entity_poly.pdbx_seq_one_letter_code
_entity_poly.pdbx_strand_id
1 'polypeptide(L)'
;MLSLIYKVPHQGSAPETLRDWIIRDEQKEYELVKRENVVRSREVDPQLRSKEKWEISREEYKILVECKKLETERHKHQLNLPGRYFIAWALASTLYNIHASGWFNQDGLSEDGSTPDDSGKNKEDDTKPEGQTKEETDYHADFDDELEPAKAQGFDLEHELCNHPERYKGGTATYENKHDIYSLGVSLREIGNWFTIFMEMSTAIATARQSSSPPSPVHIKLLQEQIRLRSKDPRLVNKMGPVYGEIVRRCLIGSFECLDEDWKGDDGGDAAC
;
A
#
# COMPACT_ATOMS: atom_id res chain seq x y z
N MET A 1 5.20 -1.31 7.09
CA MET A 1 4.56 -1.67 5.80
C MET A 1 4.31 -3.17 5.84
N LEU A 2 3.06 -3.63 5.66
CA LEU A 2 2.70 -5.05 5.64
C LEU A 2 3.33 -5.72 4.40
N SER A 3 4.64 -5.97 4.44
CA SER A 3 5.33 -6.94 3.61
C SER A 3 4.88 -8.32 4.08
N LEU A 4 3.60 -8.65 3.90
CA LEU A 4 3.14 -10.01 4.08
C LEU A 4 3.77 -10.82 2.95
N ILE A 5 4.79 -11.58 3.32
CA ILE A 5 5.39 -12.61 2.49
C ILE A 5 4.31 -13.69 2.32
N TYR A 6 3.72 -13.79 1.13
CA TYR A 6 2.60 -14.69 0.86
C TYR A 6 3.02 -16.09 0.41
N LYS A 7 4.34 -16.34 0.34
CA LYS A 7 4.87 -17.66 -0.03
C LYS A 7 5.96 -18.08 0.94
N VAL A 8 5.72 -19.16 1.68
CA VAL A 8 6.82 -19.95 2.23
C VAL A 8 7.58 -20.51 1.03
N PRO A 9 8.84 -20.12 0.79
CA PRO A 9 9.60 -20.64 -0.33
C PRO A 9 9.66 -22.17 -0.25
N HIS A 10 9.58 -22.85 -1.40
CA HIS A 10 10.15 -24.20 -1.46
C HIS A 10 11.61 -24.06 -1.00
N GLN A 11 12.03 -24.91 -0.06
CA GLN A 11 13.28 -24.79 0.70
C GLN A 11 14.40 -24.15 -0.16
N GLY A 12 14.73 -22.88 0.13
CA GLY A 12 15.87 -22.17 -0.47
C GLY A 12 15.57 -21.00 -1.42
N SER A 13 14.32 -20.69 -1.78
CA SER A 13 14.04 -19.45 -2.55
C SER A 13 13.85 -18.23 -1.64
N ALA A 14 14.13 -17.03 -2.16
CA ALA A 14 13.84 -15.79 -1.44
C ALA A 14 12.32 -15.64 -1.22
N PRO A 15 11.89 -15.00 -0.12
CA PRO A 15 10.48 -14.65 0.06
C PRO A 15 10.03 -13.71 -1.06
N GLU A 16 8.89 -14.03 -1.68
CA GLU A 16 8.25 -13.17 -2.68
C GLU A 16 7.13 -12.37 -2.01
N THR A 17 7.09 -11.07 -2.29
CA THR A 17 6.02 -10.17 -1.85
C THR A 17 4.84 -10.22 -2.81
N LEU A 18 3.67 -9.73 -2.38
CA LEU A 18 2.52 -9.53 -3.27
C LEU A 18 2.88 -8.65 -4.48
N ARG A 19 3.77 -7.67 -4.28
CA ARG A 19 4.28 -6.81 -5.34
C ARG A 19 5.08 -7.61 -6.36
N ASP A 20 5.95 -8.51 -5.94
CA ASP A 20 6.73 -9.39 -6.84
C ASP A 20 5.83 -10.36 -7.63
N TRP A 21 4.67 -10.71 -7.06
CA TRP A 21 3.67 -11.52 -7.75
C TRP A 21 2.89 -10.74 -8.81
N ILE A 22 2.57 -9.47 -8.53
CA ILE A 22 1.83 -8.61 -9.46
C ILE A 22 2.78 -8.05 -10.54
N ILE A 23 3.98 -7.63 -10.16
CA ILE A 23 5.00 -7.01 -10.99
C ILE A 23 6.20 -7.96 -11.13
N ARG A 24 6.27 -8.70 -12.23
CA ARG A 24 7.44 -9.55 -12.52
C ARG A 24 8.56 -8.85 -13.28
N ASP A 25 8.24 -7.80 -14.02
CA ASP A 25 9.20 -7.10 -14.89
C ASP A 25 9.01 -5.59 -14.76
N GLU A 26 9.19 -5.10 -13.52
CA GLU A 26 9.00 -3.68 -13.15
C GLU A 26 9.79 -2.75 -14.08
N GLN A 27 11.02 -3.16 -14.41
CA GLN A 27 11.92 -2.39 -15.26
C GLN A 27 11.36 -2.23 -16.67
N LYS A 28 10.86 -3.31 -17.28
CA LYS A 28 10.33 -3.25 -18.64
C LYS A 28 9.01 -2.49 -18.72
N GLU A 29 8.15 -2.64 -17.72
CA GLU A 29 6.91 -1.86 -17.64
C GLU A 29 7.19 -0.37 -17.44
N TYR A 30 8.15 -0.02 -16.57
CA TYR A 30 8.62 1.36 -16.40
C TYR A 30 9.16 1.95 -17.71
N GLU A 31 10.00 1.21 -18.45
CA GLU A 31 10.53 1.66 -19.73
C GLU A 31 9.43 1.85 -20.79
N LEU A 32 8.39 1.02 -20.80
CA LEU A 32 7.25 1.20 -21.70
C LEU A 32 6.43 2.45 -21.39
N VAL A 33 6.11 2.67 -20.12
CA VAL A 33 5.43 3.91 -19.69
C VAL A 33 6.27 5.14 -20.05
N LYS A 34 7.58 5.07 -19.82
CA LYS A 34 8.50 6.16 -20.16
C LYS A 34 8.50 6.43 -21.66
N ARG A 35 8.57 5.38 -22.50
CA ARG A 35 8.44 5.50 -23.96
C ARG A 35 7.09 6.09 -24.37
N GLU A 36 5.99 5.64 -23.77
CA GLU A 36 4.64 6.15 -24.04
C GLU A 36 4.54 7.65 -23.73
N ASN A 37 5.05 8.08 -22.58
CA ASN A 37 5.07 9.49 -22.20
C ASN A 37 5.87 10.34 -23.20
N VAL A 38 7.04 9.86 -23.66
CA VAL A 38 7.85 10.55 -24.67
C VAL A 38 7.08 10.70 -25.99
N VAL A 39 6.38 9.64 -26.41
CA VAL A 39 5.59 9.64 -27.64
C VAL A 39 4.41 10.62 -27.52
N ARG A 40 3.67 10.57 -26.41
CA ARG A 40 2.56 11.47 -26.12
C ARG A 40 3.00 12.93 -26.06
N SER A 41 4.16 13.23 -25.46
CA SER A 41 4.71 14.59 -25.43
C SER A 41 5.06 15.14 -26.82
N ARG A 42 5.46 14.27 -27.76
CA ARG A 42 5.74 14.67 -29.15
C ARG A 42 4.46 14.94 -29.93
N GLU A 43 3.39 14.18 -29.68
CA GLU A 43 2.11 14.31 -30.38
C GLU A 43 1.45 15.68 -30.19
N VAL A 44 1.71 16.36 -29.07
CA VAL A 44 1.15 17.68 -28.75
C VAL A 44 1.69 18.80 -29.64
N ASP A 45 2.77 18.59 -30.39
CA ASP A 45 3.35 19.62 -31.26
C ASP A 45 2.50 19.86 -32.52
N PRO A 46 1.86 21.04 -32.66
CA PRO A 46 1.00 21.35 -33.81
C PRO A 46 1.79 21.52 -35.13
N GLN A 47 3.12 21.65 -35.10
CA GLN A 47 3.97 21.83 -36.28
C GLN A 47 4.57 20.54 -36.84
N LEU A 48 4.18 19.37 -36.34
CA LEU A 48 4.68 18.07 -36.80
C LEU A 48 4.51 17.87 -38.31
N ARG A 49 5.62 17.55 -38.99
CA ARG A 49 5.60 17.15 -40.41
C ARG A 49 5.00 15.76 -40.57
N SER A 50 4.46 15.46 -41.75
CA SER A 50 3.82 14.17 -42.04
C SER A 50 4.72 12.95 -41.74
N LYS A 51 6.03 13.09 -41.96
CA LYS A 51 7.01 12.04 -41.64
C LYS A 51 7.11 11.78 -40.13
N GLU A 52 7.16 12.83 -39.33
CA GLU A 52 7.27 12.74 -37.86
C GLU A 52 5.98 12.15 -37.26
N LYS A 53 4.80 12.54 -37.78
CA LYS A 53 3.52 11.93 -37.40
C LYS A 53 3.50 10.42 -37.61
N TRP A 54 3.99 9.96 -38.76
CA TRP A 54 4.07 8.52 -39.05
C TRP A 54 5.07 7.79 -38.15
N GLU A 55 6.19 8.41 -37.81
CA GLU A 55 7.16 7.85 -36.85
C GLU A 55 6.58 7.72 -35.44
N ILE A 56 5.82 8.73 -34.99
CA ILE A 56 5.07 8.71 -33.71
C ILE A 56 4.07 7.54 -33.72
N SER A 57 3.18 7.46 -34.71
CA SER A 57 2.17 6.39 -34.78
C SER A 57 2.78 4.99 -34.88
N ARG A 58 3.92 4.85 -35.57
CA ARG A 58 4.67 3.58 -35.61
C ARG A 58 5.18 3.19 -34.22
N GLU A 59 5.68 4.16 -33.44
CA GLU A 59 6.20 3.90 -32.11
C GLU A 59 5.07 3.60 -31.11
N GLU A 60 3.95 4.31 -31.19
CA GLU A 60 2.72 3.99 -30.42
C GLU A 60 2.29 2.55 -30.65
N TYR A 61 2.26 2.11 -31.91
CA TYR A 61 1.90 0.75 -32.25
C TYR A 61 2.85 -0.29 -31.61
N LYS A 62 4.16 -0.02 -31.62
CA LYS A 62 5.13 -0.92 -30.95
C LYS A 62 4.90 -0.99 -29.45
N ILE A 63 4.70 0.16 -28.81
CA ILE A 63 4.41 0.24 -27.37
C ILE A 63 3.15 -0.56 -27.05
N LEU A 64 2.08 -0.38 -27.84
CA LEU A 64 0.83 -1.12 -27.66
C LEU A 64 1.04 -2.64 -27.77
N VAL A 65 1.81 -3.11 -28.74
CA VAL A 65 2.12 -4.54 -28.92
C VAL A 65 2.92 -5.08 -27.72
N GLU A 66 3.93 -4.34 -27.26
CA GLU A 66 4.75 -4.74 -26.11
C GLU A 66 3.93 -4.74 -24.81
N CYS A 67 3.09 -3.73 -24.57
CA CYS A 67 2.16 -3.67 -23.45
C CYS A 67 1.21 -4.88 -23.47
N LYS A 68 0.59 -5.20 -24.61
CA LYS A 68 -0.30 -6.36 -24.72
C LYS A 68 0.42 -7.68 -24.43
N LYS A 69 1.69 -7.80 -24.84
CA LYS A 69 2.52 -8.97 -24.53
C LYS A 69 2.76 -9.08 -23.01
N LEU A 70 3.14 -7.98 -22.35
CA LEU A 70 3.33 -7.97 -20.90
C LEU A 70 2.05 -8.27 -20.14
N GLU A 71 0.92 -7.69 -20.56
CA GLU A 71 -0.37 -8.02 -19.98
C GLU A 71 -0.66 -9.52 -20.11
N THR A 72 -0.39 -10.12 -21.26
CA THR A 72 -0.59 -11.56 -21.47
C THR A 72 0.27 -12.39 -20.52
N GLU A 73 1.55 -12.05 -20.34
CA GLU A 73 2.42 -12.72 -19.37
C GLU A 73 1.93 -12.53 -17.92
N ARG A 74 1.47 -11.33 -17.58
CA ARG A 74 0.88 -11.05 -16.26
C ARG A 74 -0.36 -11.90 -15.99
N HIS A 75 -1.23 -12.06 -16.98
CA HIS A 75 -2.42 -12.91 -16.86
C HIS A 75 -2.08 -14.40 -16.66
N LYS A 76 -0.92 -14.90 -17.11
CA LYS A 76 -0.50 -16.29 -16.83
C LYS A 76 -0.21 -16.55 -15.35
N HIS A 77 0.13 -15.50 -14.62
CA HIS A 77 0.48 -15.58 -13.20
C HIS A 77 -0.56 -14.91 -12.30
N GLN A 78 -1.56 -14.28 -12.91
CA GLN A 78 -2.71 -13.77 -12.19
C GLN A 78 -3.46 -14.91 -11.52
N LEU A 79 -3.69 -14.76 -10.22
CA LEU A 79 -4.53 -15.68 -9.49
C LEU A 79 -5.94 -15.68 -10.07
N ASN A 80 -6.54 -16.86 -10.13
CA ASN A 80 -7.96 -16.97 -10.43
C ASN A 80 -8.81 -16.18 -9.41
N LEU A 81 -10.08 -15.96 -9.73
CA LEU A 81 -10.96 -15.16 -8.89
C LEU A 81 -11.01 -15.66 -7.42
N PRO A 82 -11.17 -16.97 -7.14
CA PRO A 82 -11.09 -17.49 -5.76
C PRO A 82 -9.78 -17.18 -5.04
N GLY A 83 -8.63 -17.31 -5.72
CA GLY A 83 -7.32 -16.99 -5.13
C GLY A 83 -7.19 -15.51 -4.76
N ARG A 84 -7.75 -14.62 -5.58
CA ARG A 84 -7.77 -13.18 -5.28
C ARG A 84 -8.63 -12.86 -4.05
N TYR A 85 -9.83 -13.46 -3.96
CA TYR A 85 -10.66 -13.33 -2.76
C TYR A 85 -9.99 -13.89 -1.51
N PHE A 86 -9.30 -15.03 -1.63
CA PHE A 86 -8.59 -15.64 -0.51
C PHE A 86 -7.52 -14.70 0.07
N ILE A 87 -6.68 -14.09 -0.77
CA ILE A 87 -5.65 -13.13 -0.30
C ILE A 87 -6.30 -11.89 0.30
N ALA A 88 -7.33 -11.35 -0.36
CA ALA A 88 -8.07 -10.20 0.14
C ALA A 88 -8.68 -10.45 1.53
N TRP A 89 -9.30 -11.63 1.71
CA TRP A 89 -9.84 -12.08 2.99
C TRP A 89 -8.73 -12.24 4.02
N ALA A 90 -7.62 -12.92 3.68
CA ALA A 90 -6.50 -13.12 4.60
C ALA A 90 -5.91 -11.80 5.10
N LEU A 91 -5.74 -10.80 4.22
CA LEU A 91 -5.31 -9.45 4.58
C LEU A 91 -6.29 -8.79 5.55
N ALA A 92 -7.58 -8.78 5.21
CA ALA A 92 -8.61 -8.15 6.01
C ALA A 92 -8.74 -8.80 7.40
N SER A 93 -8.71 -10.14 7.46
CA SER A 93 -8.76 -10.90 8.71
C SER A 93 -7.53 -10.68 9.58
N THR A 94 -6.34 -10.60 8.97
CA THR A 94 -5.10 -10.27 9.70
C THR A 94 -5.19 -8.88 10.31
N LEU A 95 -5.64 -7.89 9.53
CA LEU A 95 -5.79 -6.53 10.05
C LEU A 95 -6.83 -6.46 11.16
N TYR A 96 -7.98 -7.13 10.99
CA TYR A 96 -9.00 -7.24 12.02
C TYR A 96 -8.45 -7.79 13.33
N ASN A 97 -7.67 -8.87 13.29
CA ASN A 97 -7.09 -9.47 14.49
C ASN A 97 -6.10 -8.52 15.19
N ILE A 98 -5.28 -7.78 14.42
CA ILE A 98 -4.35 -6.78 14.97
C ILE A 98 -5.12 -5.64 15.65
N HIS A 99 -6.19 -5.14 15.03
CA HIS A 99 -7.03 -4.10 15.63
C HIS A 99 -7.77 -4.59 16.87
N ALA A 100 -8.31 -5.81 16.83
CA ALA A 100 -9.05 -6.41 17.93
C ALA A 100 -8.17 -6.71 19.15
N SER A 101 -6.89 -7.04 18.95
CA SER A 101 -5.95 -7.28 20.06
C SER A 101 -5.48 -6.00 20.74
N GLY A 102 -5.87 -4.81 20.23
CA GLY A 102 -5.46 -3.52 20.79
C GLY A 102 -3.97 -3.25 20.64
N TRP A 103 -3.28 -3.90 19.70
CA TRP A 103 -1.82 -3.80 19.55
C TRP A 103 -1.34 -2.37 19.20
N PHE A 104 -2.26 -1.51 18.75
CA PHE A 104 -2.02 -0.09 18.50
C PHE A 104 -2.19 0.83 19.73
N ASN A 105 -2.64 0.30 20.88
CA ASN A 105 -2.76 1.06 22.11
C ASN A 105 -1.48 0.90 22.96
N GLN A 106 -0.37 1.48 22.53
CA GLN A 106 0.84 1.57 23.37
C GLN A 106 1.49 2.96 23.35
N ASP A 107 0.68 4.01 23.48
CA ASP A 107 1.14 5.34 23.90
C ASP A 107 0.40 5.77 25.19
N GLY A 108 0.29 4.84 26.14
CA GLY A 108 -0.46 5.01 27.37
C GLY A 108 0.25 4.43 28.61
N LEU A 109 1.54 4.69 28.76
CA LEU A 109 2.16 4.72 30.09
C LEU A 109 2.16 6.19 30.53
N SER A 110 1.06 6.65 31.10
CA SER A 110 0.92 6.80 32.55
C SER A 110 2.05 7.61 33.18
N GLU A 111 2.10 8.89 32.83
CA GLU A 111 2.59 9.95 33.71
C GLU A 111 1.51 10.25 34.78
N ASP A 112 1.08 9.22 35.52
CA ASP A 112 0.32 9.40 36.76
C ASP A 112 1.32 9.27 37.90
N GLY A 113 2.01 10.37 38.17
CA GLY A 113 2.85 10.56 39.34
C GLY A 113 2.00 10.68 40.59
N SER A 114 1.25 9.64 40.94
CA SER A 114 0.67 9.45 42.27
C SER A 114 1.77 8.85 43.16
N THR A 115 2.62 9.72 43.71
CA THR A 115 3.51 9.36 44.81
C THR A 115 2.68 8.91 46.02
N PRO A 116 2.86 7.69 46.54
CA PRO A 116 2.36 7.36 47.86
C PRO A 116 3.24 8.07 48.89
N ASP A 117 2.62 8.96 49.65
CA ASP A 117 3.15 9.54 50.87
C ASP A 117 3.35 8.39 51.88
N ASP A 118 4.61 8.01 52.15
CA ASP A 118 4.92 7.12 53.27
C ASP A 118 5.90 7.80 54.24
N SER A 119 5.36 8.03 55.42
CA SER A 119 6.01 8.68 56.54
C SER A 119 6.66 7.61 57.43
N GLY A 120 7.97 7.44 57.23
CA GLY A 120 8.90 7.11 58.30
C GLY A 120 9.24 5.63 58.51
N LYS A 121 10.53 5.30 58.35
CA LYS A 121 11.46 5.04 59.47
C LYS A 121 12.84 4.61 58.96
N ASN A 122 13.85 5.13 59.66
CA ASN A 122 15.29 4.85 59.57
C ASN A 122 15.64 3.37 59.35
N LYS A 123 16.66 3.11 58.52
CA LYS A 123 17.99 2.64 58.98
C LYS A 123 18.98 2.54 57.81
N GLU A 124 20.16 3.12 58.04
CA GLU A 124 21.41 2.78 57.38
C GLU A 124 21.69 1.28 57.54
N ASP A 125 22.06 0.59 56.47
CA ASP A 125 23.21 -0.31 56.49
C ASP A 125 23.64 -0.66 55.05
N ASP A 126 24.92 -0.45 54.79
CA ASP A 126 25.67 -1.03 53.68
C ASP A 126 25.55 -2.55 53.71
N THR A 127 25.27 -3.20 52.59
CA THR A 127 25.95 -4.43 52.11
C THR A 127 25.34 -4.87 50.78
N LYS A 128 26.17 -4.82 49.74
CA LYS A 128 25.95 -5.46 48.45
C LYS A 128 26.07 -7.00 48.61
N PRO A 129 25.23 -7.79 47.94
CA PRO A 129 25.78 -8.99 47.33
C PRO A 129 25.39 -9.13 45.86
N GLU A 130 26.38 -9.53 45.08
CA GLU A 130 26.29 -9.98 43.70
C GLU A 130 25.46 -11.26 43.57
N GLY A 131 24.85 -11.41 42.39
CA GLY A 131 24.59 -12.72 41.79
C GLY A 131 23.15 -13.19 41.85
N GLN A 132 22.37 -12.87 40.81
CA GLN A 132 21.47 -13.84 40.19
C GLN A 132 21.06 -13.36 38.79
N THR A 133 21.74 -13.93 37.80
CA THR A 133 21.36 -13.95 36.39
C THR A 133 20.00 -14.64 36.27
N LYS A 134 18.95 -13.89 35.90
CA LYS A 134 17.78 -14.43 35.24
C LYS A 134 17.81 -13.96 33.80
N GLU A 135 17.94 -14.91 32.90
CA GLU A 135 17.64 -14.76 31.48
C GLU A 135 16.17 -14.37 31.35
N GLU A 136 15.90 -13.11 31.04
CA GLU A 136 14.74 -12.71 30.27
C GLU A 136 15.29 -12.14 28.96
N THR A 137 15.08 -12.89 27.88
CA THR A 137 15.43 -12.47 26.52
C THR A 137 14.46 -11.39 26.09
N ASP A 138 14.78 -10.15 26.44
CA ASP A 138 14.17 -8.96 25.88
C ASP A 138 14.72 -8.78 24.47
N TYR A 139 13.88 -8.96 23.45
CA TYR A 139 14.23 -8.65 22.06
C TYR A 139 14.19 -7.13 21.87
N HIS A 140 15.17 -6.43 22.45
CA HIS A 140 15.50 -5.08 22.04
C HIS A 140 16.27 -5.18 20.72
N ALA A 141 15.59 -4.81 19.63
CA ALA A 141 16.24 -4.57 18.36
C ALA A 141 17.06 -3.27 18.48
N ASP A 142 18.32 -3.42 18.90
CA ASP A 142 19.35 -2.39 18.75
C ASP A 142 19.54 -2.13 17.25
N PHE A 143 18.91 -1.06 16.74
CA PHE A 143 19.34 -0.44 15.50
C PHE A 143 20.60 0.36 15.81
N ASP A 144 21.74 -0.28 15.54
CA ASP A 144 23.05 0.34 15.56
C ASP A 144 23.07 1.50 14.54
N ASP A 145 23.14 2.73 15.05
CA ASP A 145 23.19 3.96 14.28
C ASP A 145 24.63 4.20 13.83
N GLU A 146 25.15 3.28 13.01
CA GLU A 146 26.44 3.46 12.34
C GLU A 146 26.19 4.20 11.03
N LEU A 147 26.53 5.50 11.04
CA LEU A 147 26.44 6.43 9.91
C LEU A 147 27.22 5.93 8.68
N GLU A 148 26.54 5.12 7.86
CA GLU A 148 26.92 4.90 6.48
C GLU A 148 26.59 6.17 5.66
N PRO A 149 27.50 6.65 4.80
CA PRO A 149 27.32 7.90 4.07
C PRO A 149 26.07 7.82 3.20
N ALA A 150 25.15 8.78 3.43
CA ALA A 150 23.88 8.97 2.78
C ALA A 150 23.91 8.65 1.27
N LYS A 151 23.66 7.37 0.93
CA LYS A 151 23.05 7.03 -0.34
C LYS A 151 21.76 7.82 -0.36
N ALA A 152 21.64 8.77 -1.30
CA ALA A 152 20.46 9.59 -1.50
C ALA A 152 19.21 8.76 -1.19
N GLN A 153 18.60 9.01 -0.02
CA GLN A 153 17.45 8.28 0.48
C GLN A 153 16.36 8.61 -0.53
N GLY A 154 16.19 7.75 -1.53
CA GLY A 154 15.18 7.90 -2.53
C GLY A 154 13.87 7.99 -1.80
N PHE A 155 13.20 9.13 -1.90
CA PHE A 155 11.88 9.31 -1.32
C PHE A 155 11.01 8.15 -1.79
N ASP A 156 10.64 7.25 -0.87
CA ASP A 156 9.84 6.08 -1.20
C ASP A 156 8.39 6.51 -1.38
N LEU A 157 8.14 7.19 -2.49
CA LEU A 157 6.84 7.73 -2.86
C LEU A 157 5.76 6.63 -2.84
N GLU A 158 6.13 5.38 -3.07
CA GLU A 158 5.21 4.26 -3.02
C GLU A 158 4.70 4.00 -1.61
N HIS A 159 5.59 4.00 -0.61
CA HIS A 159 5.19 3.97 0.80
C HIS A 159 4.24 5.11 1.15
N GLU A 160 4.52 6.31 0.64
CA GLU A 160 3.68 7.48 0.87
C GLU A 160 2.28 7.38 0.24
N LEU A 161 2.11 6.66 -0.87
CA LEU A 161 0.80 6.43 -1.47
C LEU A 161 -0.09 5.47 -0.68
N CYS A 162 0.52 4.57 0.09
CA CYS A 162 -0.19 3.67 1.00
C CYS A 162 -0.62 4.36 2.30
N ASN A 163 -0.07 5.53 2.60
CA ASN A 163 -0.40 6.29 3.81
C ASN A 163 -1.72 7.03 3.66
N HIS A 164 -2.52 7.09 4.73
CA HIS A 164 -3.75 7.86 4.73
C HIS A 164 -3.48 9.37 4.59
N PRO A 165 -4.30 10.14 3.84
CA PRO A 165 -4.09 11.57 3.60
C PRO A 165 -3.99 12.43 4.86
N GLU A 166 -4.60 12.00 5.97
CA GLU A 166 -4.58 12.74 7.23
C GLU A 166 -3.23 12.69 7.95
N ARG A 167 -2.37 11.71 7.63
CA ARG A 167 -0.99 11.66 8.15
C ARG A 167 -0.15 12.87 7.72
N TYR A 168 -0.59 13.60 6.69
CA TYR A 168 0.08 14.80 6.18
C TYR A 168 -0.52 16.12 6.72
N LYS A 169 -1.48 16.07 7.66
CA LYS A 169 -2.15 17.28 8.20
C LYS A 169 -1.41 17.93 9.41
N GLY A 170 -0.12 17.64 9.59
CA GLY A 170 0.73 18.23 10.64
C GLY A 170 1.32 17.16 11.57
N GLY A 171 2.51 17.41 12.11
CA GLY A 171 3.35 16.43 12.84
C GLY A 171 2.80 15.90 14.17
N THR A 172 1.51 16.10 14.45
CA THR A 172 0.83 15.66 15.68
C THR A 172 -0.35 14.72 15.39
N ALA A 173 -0.52 14.25 14.16
CA ALA A 173 -1.58 13.31 13.84
C ALA A 173 -1.30 11.95 14.51
N THR A 174 -2.07 11.64 15.54
CA THR A 174 -2.04 10.32 16.20
C THR A 174 -2.42 9.24 15.20
N TYR A 175 -1.79 8.07 15.33
CA TYR A 175 -2.15 6.93 14.51
C TYR A 175 -3.56 6.43 14.90
N GLU A 176 -4.38 6.12 13.91
CA GLU A 176 -5.76 5.65 14.10
C GLU A 176 -6.02 4.46 13.16
N ASN A 177 -6.93 3.56 13.54
CA ASN A 177 -7.32 2.38 12.75
C ASN A 177 -7.70 2.71 11.30
N LYS A 178 -8.29 3.89 11.05
CA LYS A 178 -8.64 4.37 9.70
C LYS A 178 -7.42 4.42 8.76
N HIS A 179 -6.22 4.61 9.30
CA HIS A 179 -4.99 4.65 8.52
C HIS A 179 -4.64 3.28 7.95
N ASP A 180 -4.73 2.21 8.75
CA ASP A 180 -4.53 0.85 8.23
C ASP A 180 -5.62 0.45 7.24
N ILE A 181 -6.88 0.83 7.52
CA ILE A 181 -7.99 0.44 6.64
C ILE A 181 -7.83 1.10 5.26
N TYR A 182 -7.26 2.31 5.19
CA TYR A 182 -6.89 2.94 3.93
C TYR A 182 -5.81 2.14 3.18
N SER A 183 -4.73 1.76 3.86
CA SER A 183 -3.67 0.93 3.27
C SER A 183 -4.22 -0.42 2.80
N LEU A 184 -5.14 -1.03 3.54
CA LEU A 184 -5.86 -2.23 3.11
C LEU A 184 -6.67 -1.97 1.83
N GLY A 185 -7.37 -0.83 1.74
CA GLY A 185 -8.09 -0.42 0.53
C GLY A 185 -7.20 -0.32 -0.71
N VAL A 186 -5.99 0.23 -0.55
CA VAL A 186 -4.95 0.25 -1.59
C VAL A 186 -4.60 -1.18 -2.02
N SER A 187 -4.22 -2.06 -1.09
CA SER A 187 -3.86 -3.44 -1.42
C SER A 187 -5.00 -4.25 -2.05
N LEU A 188 -6.23 -4.10 -1.55
CA LEU A 188 -7.41 -4.76 -2.12
C LEU A 188 -7.67 -4.32 -3.56
N ARG A 189 -7.44 -3.03 -3.87
CA ARG A 189 -7.54 -2.53 -5.24
C ARG A 189 -6.49 -3.16 -6.16
N GLU A 190 -5.26 -3.28 -5.68
CA GLU A 190 -4.17 -3.90 -6.45
C GLU A 190 -4.44 -5.37 -6.74
N ILE A 191 -4.92 -6.12 -5.75
CA ILE A 191 -5.37 -7.51 -5.92
C ILE A 191 -6.51 -7.60 -6.93
N GLY A 192 -7.51 -6.71 -6.82
CA GLY A 192 -8.69 -6.75 -7.67
C GLY A 192 -8.38 -6.47 -9.14
N ASN A 193 -7.52 -5.50 -9.40
CA ASN A 193 -7.09 -5.17 -10.76
C ASN A 193 -5.93 -6.03 -11.27
N TRP A 194 -5.20 -6.69 -10.35
CA TRP A 194 -3.91 -7.33 -10.58
C TRP A 194 -2.91 -6.37 -11.22
N PHE A 195 -2.84 -5.17 -10.63
CA PHE A 195 -2.10 -4.02 -11.15
C PHE A 195 -1.79 -3.08 -9.99
N THR A 196 -0.53 -2.65 -9.84
CA THR A 196 -0.15 -1.82 -8.69
C THR A 196 -0.48 -0.35 -8.90
N ILE A 197 -0.65 0.37 -7.79
CA ILE A 197 -0.86 1.82 -7.80
C ILE A 197 0.38 2.52 -8.36
N PHE A 198 1.58 2.00 -8.09
CA PHE A 198 2.82 2.53 -8.67
C PHE A 198 2.77 2.58 -10.20
N MET A 199 2.31 1.50 -10.83
CA MET A 199 2.19 1.45 -12.29
C MET A 199 1.15 2.44 -12.80
N GLU A 200 0.03 2.59 -12.09
CA GLU A 200 -1.05 3.49 -12.52
C GLU A 200 -0.67 4.96 -12.38
N MET A 201 0.16 5.27 -11.38
CA MET A 201 0.62 6.62 -11.09
C MET A 201 1.99 6.93 -11.69
N SER A 202 2.60 5.97 -12.39
CA SER A 202 3.97 6.02 -12.92
C SER A 202 4.35 7.33 -13.62
N THR A 203 3.46 7.91 -14.43
CA THR A 203 3.69 9.24 -15.05
C THR A 203 3.76 10.35 -14.01
N ALA A 204 2.83 10.38 -13.06
CA ALA A 204 2.81 11.40 -12.01
C ALA A 204 3.98 11.23 -11.02
N ILE A 205 4.37 9.97 -10.74
CA ILE A 205 5.57 9.62 -9.98
C ILE A 205 6.84 10.09 -10.71
N ALA A 206 6.94 9.84 -12.02
CA ALA A 206 8.08 10.25 -12.83
C ALA A 206 8.23 11.78 -12.85
N THR A 207 7.11 12.51 -12.97
CA THR A 207 7.10 13.98 -12.87
C THR A 207 7.55 14.46 -11.50
N ALA A 208 7.07 13.83 -10.41
CA ALA A 208 7.49 14.18 -9.05
C ALA A 208 8.99 13.94 -8.83
N ARG A 209 9.54 12.84 -9.37
CA ARG A 209 10.97 12.47 -9.29
C ARG A 209 11.88 13.39 -10.11
N GLN A 210 11.37 14.03 -11.17
CA GLN A 210 12.13 15.00 -11.96
C GLN A 210 12.29 16.34 -11.24
N SER A 211 11.43 16.64 -10.26
CA SER A 211 11.68 17.77 -9.37
C SER A 211 12.80 17.40 -8.41
N SER A 212 13.85 18.24 -8.31
CA SER A 212 15.02 18.03 -7.43
C SER A 212 14.69 18.18 -5.94
N SER A 213 13.41 18.11 -5.57
CA SER A 213 12.88 18.30 -4.24
C SER A 213 12.05 17.08 -3.87
N PRO A 214 12.04 16.65 -2.60
CA PRO A 214 11.07 15.66 -2.15
C PRO A 214 9.65 16.10 -2.54
N PRO A 215 8.78 15.16 -2.96
CA PRO A 215 7.40 15.44 -3.30
C PRO A 215 6.74 16.20 -2.16
N SER A 216 6.34 17.45 -2.42
CA SER A 216 5.59 18.23 -1.43
C SER A 216 4.33 17.45 -1.00
N PRO A 217 3.89 17.57 0.27
CA PRO A 217 2.63 16.98 0.74
C PRO A 217 1.42 17.28 -0.16
N VAL A 218 1.46 18.39 -0.91
CA VAL A 218 0.45 18.75 -1.92
C VAL A 218 0.42 17.75 -3.08
N HIS A 219 1.58 17.31 -3.57
CA HIS A 219 1.68 16.32 -4.64
C HIS A 219 1.17 14.95 -4.18
N ILE A 220 1.50 14.54 -2.95
CA ILE A 220 1.04 13.27 -2.38
C ILE A 220 -0.50 13.28 -2.24
N LYS A 221 -1.08 14.38 -1.74
CA LYS A 221 -2.54 14.55 -1.67
C LYS A 221 -3.20 14.47 -3.04
N LEU A 222 -2.60 15.06 -4.08
CA LEU A 222 -3.11 14.97 -5.44
C LEU A 222 -3.11 13.52 -5.95
N LEU A 223 -2.03 12.78 -5.72
CA LEU A 223 -1.93 11.37 -6.10
C LEU A 223 -2.96 10.52 -5.35
N GLN A 224 -3.13 10.75 -4.05
CA GLN A 224 -4.15 10.07 -3.23
C GLN A 224 -5.57 10.38 -3.69
N GLU A 225 -5.86 11.62 -4.09
CA GLU A 225 -7.15 11.95 -4.68
C GLU A 225 -7.37 11.22 -6.01
N GLN A 226 -6.33 11.06 -6.83
CA GLN A 226 -6.42 10.22 -8.02
C GLN A 226 -6.71 8.76 -7.66
N ILE A 227 -6.05 8.17 -6.66
CA ILE A 227 -6.36 6.82 -6.16
C ILE A 227 -7.84 6.73 -5.74
N ARG A 228 -8.32 7.72 -4.99
CA ARG A 228 -9.71 7.80 -4.54
C ARG A 228 -10.69 7.87 -5.71
N LEU A 229 -10.43 8.70 -6.72
CA LEU A 229 -11.25 8.78 -7.93
C LEU A 229 -11.26 7.46 -8.70
N ARG A 230 -10.11 6.78 -8.76
CA ARG A 230 -9.94 5.48 -9.40
C ARG A 230 -10.55 4.31 -8.61
N SER A 231 -11.02 4.52 -7.38
CA SER A 231 -11.83 3.52 -6.66
C SER A 231 -13.19 3.27 -7.33
N LYS A 232 -13.67 4.22 -8.15
CA LYS A 232 -14.91 4.11 -8.94
C LYS A 232 -14.69 3.46 -10.31
N ASP A 233 -13.52 2.89 -10.55
CA ASP A 233 -13.19 2.29 -11.84
C ASP A 233 -14.08 1.06 -12.12
N PRO A 234 -14.88 1.07 -13.20
CA PRO A 234 -15.77 -0.05 -13.53
C PRO A 234 -14.99 -1.36 -13.79
N ARG A 235 -13.69 -1.29 -14.12
CA ARG A 235 -12.85 -2.48 -14.29
C ARG A 235 -12.76 -3.30 -13.02
N LEU A 236 -12.73 -2.66 -11.85
CA LEU A 236 -12.66 -3.37 -10.57
C LEU A 236 -13.95 -4.15 -10.32
N VAL A 237 -15.10 -3.50 -10.53
CA VAL A 237 -16.43 -4.12 -10.41
C VAL A 237 -16.60 -5.27 -11.39
N ASN A 238 -16.16 -5.10 -12.64
CA ASN A 238 -16.23 -6.17 -13.64
C ASN A 238 -15.33 -7.37 -13.30
N LYS A 239 -14.20 -7.14 -12.62
CA LYS A 239 -13.21 -8.19 -12.29
C LYS A 239 -13.47 -8.91 -10.96
N MET A 240 -14.08 -8.22 -9.99
CA MET A 240 -14.24 -8.69 -8.59
C MET A 240 -15.67 -8.55 -8.07
N GLY A 241 -16.62 -8.10 -8.87
CA GLY A 241 -17.99 -7.88 -8.46
C GLY A 241 -18.24 -6.55 -7.73
N PRO A 242 -19.52 -6.14 -7.65
CA PRO A 242 -19.92 -4.83 -7.10
C PRO A 242 -19.63 -4.70 -5.61
N VAL A 243 -19.85 -5.76 -4.83
CA VAL A 243 -19.61 -5.74 -3.36
C VAL A 243 -18.13 -5.48 -3.04
N TYR A 244 -17.22 -6.15 -3.75
CA TYR A 244 -15.79 -5.94 -3.56
C TYR A 244 -15.36 -4.51 -3.93
N GLY A 245 -15.86 -3.99 -5.06
CA GLY A 245 -15.61 -2.62 -5.48
C GLY A 245 -16.06 -1.59 -4.44
N GLU A 246 -17.23 -1.81 -3.84
CA GLU A 246 -17.78 -0.94 -2.80
C GLU A 246 -16.95 -0.99 -1.51
N ILE A 247 -16.49 -2.16 -1.08
CA ILE A 247 -15.57 -2.29 0.08
C ILE A 247 -14.29 -1.49 -0.16
N VAL A 248 -13.64 -1.67 -1.31
CA VAL A 248 -12.42 -0.93 -1.68
C VAL A 248 -12.67 0.58 -1.66
N ARG A 249 -13.79 1.03 -2.21
CA ARG A 249 -14.18 2.45 -2.22
C ARG A 249 -14.31 3.01 -0.80
N ARG A 250 -14.97 2.28 0.09
CA ARG A 250 -15.17 2.69 1.50
C ARG A 250 -13.84 2.77 2.25
N CYS A 251 -12.98 1.77 2.10
CA CYS A 251 -11.62 1.77 2.66
C CYS A 251 -10.82 3.00 2.23
N LEU A 252 -10.88 3.37 0.95
CA LEU A 252 -10.11 4.51 0.41
C LEU A 252 -10.69 5.88 0.75
N ILE A 253 -11.99 5.96 1.09
CA ILE A 253 -12.64 7.22 1.48
C ILE A 253 -12.64 7.42 3.00
N GLY A 254 -12.51 6.34 3.77
CA GLY A 254 -12.63 6.38 5.23
C GLY A 254 -14.08 6.49 5.71
N SER A 255 -15.06 6.09 4.88
CA SER A 255 -16.49 6.10 5.23
C SER A 255 -16.94 4.67 5.52
N PHE A 256 -17.17 4.38 6.81
CA PHE A 256 -17.52 3.06 7.33
C PHE A 256 -18.89 3.03 8.02
N GLU A 257 -19.77 3.97 7.67
CA GLU A 257 -21.17 3.92 8.09
C GLU A 257 -21.75 2.55 7.77
N CYS A 258 -22.50 1.97 8.72
CA CYS A 258 -23.02 0.61 8.60
C CYS A 258 -23.72 0.44 7.25
N LEU A 259 -23.52 -0.70 6.60
CA LEU A 259 -24.37 -1.11 5.49
C LEU A 259 -25.74 -1.39 6.12
N ASP A 260 -26.57 -0.37 6.23
CA ASP A 260 -27.97 -0.58 6.55
C ASP A 260 -28.53 -1.51 5.47
N GLU A 261 -29.13 -2.61 5.95
CA GLU A 261 -29.55 -3.76 5.17
C GLU A 261 -30.61 -3.39 4.11
N ASP A 262 -30.16 -2.94 2.95
CA ASP A 262 -30.98 -2.83 1.75
C ASP A 262 -30.30 -3.51 0.54
N TRP A 263 -29.35 -4.41 0.78
CA TRP A 263 -28.91 -5.36 -0.23
C TRP A 263 -29.98 -6.46 -0.37
N LYS A 264 -31.10 -6.10 -1.02
CA LYS A 264 -32.00 -7.10 -1.59
C LYS A 264 -31.20 -7.84 -2.65
N GLY A 265 -30.79 -9.06 -2.32
CA GLY A 265 -30.52 -10.06 -3.35
C GLY A 265 -31.70 -10.05 -4.31
N ASP A 266 -31.41 -9.92 -5.59
CA ASP A 266 -32.36 -10.31 -6.62
C ASP A 266 -32.24 -11.83 -6.76
N ASP A 267 -32.60 -12.56 -5.71
CA ASP A 267 -32.87 -13.98 -5.75
C ASP A 267 -34.25 -14.18 -6.39
N GLY A 268 -34.29 -13.92 -7.69
CA GLY A 268 -35.30 -14.44 -8.60
C GLY A 268 -35.24 -15.97 -8.60
N GLY A 269 -36.01 -16.57 -7.70
CA GLY A 269 -36.05 -18.02 -7.49
C GLY A 269 -37.33 -18.46 -6.80
N ASP A 270 -38.49 -18.13 -7.38
CA ASP A 270 -39.73 -18.84 -7.11
C ASP A 270 -39.59 -20.32 -7.54
N ALA A 271 -39.64 -21.23 -6.57
CA ALA A 271 -40.24 -22.57 -6.68
C ALA A 271 -40.42 -23.10 -5.25
N ALA A 272 -41.60 -22.95 -4.63
CA ALA A 272 -42.72 -23.88 -4.75
C ALA A 272 -42.38 -25.32 -4.28
N CYS A 273 -42.46 -25.54 -2.97
CA CYS A 273 -43.15 -26.63 -2.24
C CYS A 273 -42.53 -26.84 -0.86
#